data_AF-A0A1D6ERR3-F1
#
_entry.id   AF-A0A1D6ERR3-F1
#
_cell.length_a   1.000
_cell.length_b   1.000
_cell.length_c   1.000
_cell.angle_alpha   90.00
_cell.angle_beta   90.00
_cell.angle_gamma   90.00
#
_symmetry.space_group_name_H-M   'P 1'
#
loop_
_entity.id
_entity.type
_entity.pdbx_description
1 polymer ?
#
loop_
_entity_poly.entity_id
_entity_poly.type
_entity_poly.pdbx_seq_one_letter_code
_entity_poly.pdbx_strand_id
1 'polypeptide(L)'
;MHPRHSTYREVSIMMLMAYLSYMLAEVIVWWAGLMRGVVSIALAYNKVNLVIGLSGLSFGLELCYCFCFIYPFQNIGHFLLSSVLNISIWILITETTVKFDTLLFFISQSGQMIVHRGCRCNGCSLKTNENLEVLRGIPVERLMIETDSPYCDIINAHAGSQYVKSVWPSKKKEKYEPDSTVKGRNEPCLVRQVLEVVAGSKGISDIEGLSRTLYHNTCRLFFPQDLDASANAQLESGTTVQDC
;
A
#
# COMPACT_ATOMS: atom_id res chain seq x y z
N MET A 1 2.03 -35.48 -9.73
CA MET A 1 2.74 -34.18 -9.74
C MET A 1 1.90 -33.22 -10.58
N HIS A 2 1.08 -32.37 -9.94
CA HIS A 2 0.25 -31.37 -10.61
C HIS A 2 1.01 -30.03 -10.53
N PRO A 3 1.21 -29.29 -11.63
CA PRO A 3 1.80 -27.97 -11.55
C PRO A 3 0.85 -27.05 -10.77
N ARG A 4 1.33 -26.37 -9.72
CA ARG A 4 0.55 -25.36 -8.98
C ARG A 4 0.30 -24.15 -9.87
N HIS A 5 -0.74 -24.27 -10.71
CA HIS A 5 -1.14 -23.28 -11.71
C HIS A 5 -1.91 -22.09 -11.11
N SER A 6 -2.27 -22.13 -9.81
CA SER A 6 -3.01 -21.05 -9.12
C SER A 6 -2.11 -19.83 -8.84
N THR A 7 -0.84 -20.05 -8.50
CA THR A 7 0.10 -18.97 -8.16
C THR A 7 0.34 -18.02 -9.33
N TYR A 8 0.39 -18.49 -10.58
CA TYR A 8 0.61 -17.62 -11.72
C TYR A 8 -0.59 -16.72 -12.02
N ARG A 9 -1.83 -17.22 -11.89
CA ARG A 9 -3.02 -16.38 -12.10
C ARG A 9 -3.16 -15.34 -10.99
N GLU A 10 -2.94 -15.74 -9.74
CA GLU A 10 -2.98 -14.84 -8.60
C GLU A 10 -1.91 -13.74 -8.72
N VAL A 11 -0.66 -14.11 -9.06
CA VAL A 11 0.43 -13.14 -9.28
C VAL A 11 0.14 -12.23 -10.49
N SER A 12 -0.42 -12.76 -11.59
CA SER A 12 -0.82 -11.93 -12.73
C SER A 12 -1.94 -10.95 -12.38
N ILE A 13 -2.93 -11.36 -11.57
CA ILE A 13 -4.00 -10.47 -11.11
C ILE A 13 -3.44 -9.41 -10.16
N MET A 14 -2.52 -9.75 -9.27
CA MET A 14 -1.86 -8.79 -8.37
C MET A 14 -1.04 -7.76 -9.15
N MET A 15 -0.24 -8.18 -10.15
CA MET A 15 0.50 -7.27 -11.03
C MET A 15 -0.44 -6.38 -11.85
N LEU A 16 -1.57 -6.92 -12.35
CA LEU A 16 -2.55 -6.16 -13.11
C LEU A 16 -3.27 -5.12 -12.24
N MET A 17 -3.64 -5.47 -11.01
CA MET A 17 -4.28 -4.56 -10.06
C MET A 17 -3.32 -3.44 -9.64
N ALA A 18 -2.06 -3.77 -9.37
CA ALA A 18 -1.02 -2.78 -9.06
C ALA A 18 -0.78 -1.83 -10.26
N TYR A 19 -0.68 -2.38 -11.47
CA TYR A 19 -0.51 -1.58 -12.68
C TYR A 19 -1.73 -0.68 -12.96
N LEU A 20 -2.94 -1.21 -12.79
CA LEU A 20 -4.17 -0.41 -12.94
C LEU A 20 -4.23 0.73 -11.91
N SER A 21 -3.81 0.46 -10.66
CA SER A 21 -3.75 1.51 -9.63
C SER A 21 -2.71 2.60 -9.95
N TYR A 22 -1.57 2.22 -10.52
CA TYR A 22 -0.53 3.16 -10.97
C TYR A 22 -1.02 4.04 -12.12
N MET A 23 -1.63 3.44 -13.15
CA MET A 23 -2.18 4.18 -14.28
C MET A 23 -3.29 5.14 -13.86
N LEU A 24 -4.17 4.74 -12.92
CA LEU A 24 -5.18 5.62 -12.36
C LEU A 24 -4.55 6.79 -11.58
N ALA A 25 -3.48 6.54 -10.82
CA ALA A 25 -2.76 7.60 -10.10
C ALA A 25 -2.12 8.62 -11.07
N GLU A 26 -1.50 8.16 -12.17
CA GLU A 26 -0.97 9.06 -13.20
C GLU A 26 -2.06 9.92 -13.83
N VAL A 27 -3.22 9.33 -14.16
CA VAL A 27 -4.37 10.07 -14.70
C VAL A 27 -4.86 11.14 -13.73
N ILE A 28 -4.94 10.82 -12.42
CA ILE A 28 -5.36 11.77 -11.38
C ILE A 28 -4.34 12.92 -11.25
N VAL A 29 -3.04 12.62 -11.26
CA VAL A 29 -1.97 13.63 -11.18
C VAL A 29 -2.03 14.56 -12.40
N TRP A 30 -2.23 14.00 -13.59
CA TRP A 30 -2.33 14.77 -14.83
C TRP A 30 -3.58 15.66 -14.84
N TRP A 31 -4.72 15.13 -14.41
CA TRP A 31 -5.96 15.90 -14.22
C TRP A 31 -5.80 17.02 -13.19
N ALA A 32 -5.13 16.77 -12.06
CA ALA A 32 -4.87 17.78 -11.05
C ALA A 32 -3.94 18.90 -11.56
N GLY A 33 -3.00 18.59 -12.45
CA GLY A 33 -2.17 19.57 -13.15
C GLY A 33 -2.98 20.43 -14.12
N LEU A 34 -3.81 19.79 -14.94
CA LEU A 34 -4.69 20.46 -15.89
C LEU A 34 -5.69 21.40 -15.20
N MET A 35 -6.37 20.94 -14.14
CA MET A 35 -7.33 21.74 -13.39
C MET A 35 -6.66 22.92 -12.68
N ARG A 36 -5.42 22.77 -12.20
CA ARG A 36 -4.62 23.90 -11.69
C ARG A 36 -4.33 24.93 -12.78
N GLY A 37 -4.00 24.49 -13.99
CA GLY A 37 -3.82 25.37 -15.15
C GLY A 37 -5.08 26.17 -15.49
N VAL A 38 -6.22 25.47 -15.62
CA VAL A 38 -7.52 26.09 -15.95
C VAL A 38 -7.95 27.11 -14.88
N VAL A 39 -7.82 26.76 -13.59
CA VAL A 39 -8.19 27.67 -12.49
C VAL A 39 -7.26 28.89 -12.44
N SER A 40 -5.96 28.72 -12.68
CA SER A 40 -5.01 29.84 -12.72
C SER A 40 -5.29 30.78 -13.90
N ILE A 41 -5.66 30.22 -15.06
CA ILE A 41 -6.08 31.00 -16.24
C ILE A 41 -7.38 31.75 -15.94
N ALA A 42 -8.41 31.08 -15.40
CA ALA A 42 -9.69 31.72 -15.06
C ALA A 42 -9.53 32.86 -14.04
N LEU A 43 -8.70 32.67 -13.01
CA LEU A 43 -8.35 33.71 -12.05
C LEU A 43 -7.58 34.86 -12.71
N ALA A 44 -6.65 34.58 -13.61
CA ALA A 44 -5.95 35.60 -14.39
C ALA A 44 -6.93 36.40 -15.27
N TYR A 45 -7.87 35.75 -15.95
CA TYR A 45 -8.90 36.44 -16.74
C TYR A 45 -9.84 37.30 -15.87
N ASN A 46 -10.25 36.85 -14.68
CA ASN A 46 -11.04 37.68 -13.77
C ASN A 46 -10.24 38.87 -13.20
N LYS A 47 -8.93 38.71 -13.00
CA LYS A 47 -8.03 39.78 -12.54
C LYS A 47 -7.66 40.77 -13.66
N VAL A 48 -7.58 40.28 -14.89
CA VAL A 48 -7.25 41.07 -16.10
C VAL A 48 -8.48 41.79 -16.66
N ASN A 49 -9.69 41.22 -16.57
CA ASN A 49 -10.94 41.93 -16.86
C ASN A 49 -11.19 43.13 -15.92
N LEU A 50 -10.57 43.15 -14.73
CA LEU A 50 -10.60 44.29 -13.83
C LEU A 50 -9.65 45.43 -14.24
N VAL A 51 -8.73 45.19 -15.19
CA VAL A 51 -7.66 46.17 -15.53
C VAL A 51 -7.66 46.58 -17.00
N ILE A 52 -8.13 45.77 -17.96
CA ILE A 52 -8.01 46.11 -19.39
C ILE A 52 -9.29 45.75 -20.15
N GLY A 53 -9.96 46.77 -20.69
CA GLY A 53 -11.05 46.60 -21.64
C GLY A 53 -10.56 46.02 -22.99
N LEU A 54 -11.33 45.05 -23.49
CA LEU A 54 -11.62 44.79 -24.92
C LEU A 54 -10.50 44.61 -25.98
N SER A 55 -9.24 44.27 -25.65
CA SER A 55 -8.21 44.02 -26.69
C SER A 55 -7.28 42.80 -26.46
N GLY A 56 -7.72 41.77 -25.74
CA GLY A 56 -6.85 40.66 -25.31
C GLY A 56 -6.92 39.32 -26.08
N LEU A 57 -7.66 39.20 -27.19
CA LEU A 57 -7.90 37.88 -27.80
C LEU A 57 -6.72 37.30 -28.59
N SER A 58 -5.68 38.10 -28.89
CA SER A 58 -4.57 37.67 -29.76
C SER A 58 -3.37 37.04 -29.03
N PHE A 59 -3.26 37.15 -27.70
CA PHE A 59 -2.05 36.72 -26.96
C PHE A 59 -2.13 35.29 -26.39
N GLY A 60 -3.34 34.72 -26.26
CA GLY A 60 -3.54 33.41 -25.63
C GLY A 60 -3.21 32.20 -26.53
N LEU A 61 -3.37 32.33 -27.84
CA LEU A 61 -3.13 31.25 -28.80
C LEU A 61 -1.63 31.04 -29.11
N GLU A 62 -0.83 32.09 -29.06
CA GLU A 62 0.63 32.05 -29.28
C GLU A 62 1.37 31.27 -28.18
N LEU A 63 0.94 31.40 -26.91
CA LEU A 63 1.55 30.68 -25.78
C LEU A 63 1.21 29.19 -25.77
N CYS A 64 0.05 28.80 -26.30
CA CYS A 64 -0.36 27.40 -26.39
C CYS A 64 0.44 26.63 -27.46
N TYR A 65 0.83 27.31 -28.56
CA TYR A 65 1.68 26.74 -29.60
C TYR A 65 3.14 26.52 -29.14
N CYS A 66 3.68 27.41 -28.31
CA CYS A 66 5.03 27.26 -27.76
C CYS A 66 5.19 26.09 -26.77
N PHE A 67 4.14 25.74 -26.01
CA PHE A 67 4.18 24.60 -25.08
C PHE A 67 4.03 23.23 -25.77
N CYS A 68 3.34 23.15 -26.90
CA CYS A 68 3.15 21.89 -27.63
C CYS A 68 4.36 21.47 -28.50
N PHE A 69 5.27 22.39 -28.86
CA PHE A 69 6.41 22.07 -29.74
C PHE A 69 7.78 21.97 -29.04
N ILE A 70 7.96 22.56 -27.85
CA ILE A 70 9.28 22.61 -27.18
C ILE A 70 9.49 21.44 -26.18
N TYR A 71 8.43 20.76 -25.76
CA TYR A 71 8.53 19.72 -24.72
C TYR A 71 9.07 18.32 -25.11
N PRO A 72 9.36 17.94 -26.37
CA PRO A 72 10.03 16.66 -26.61
C PRO A 72 11.56 16.74 -26.64
N PHE A 73 12.19 17.91 -26.48
CA PHE A 73 13.66 18.04 -26.55
C PHE A 73 14.23 18.89 -25.41
N GLN A 74 14.32 18.31 -24.22
CA GLN A 74 15.19 18.84 -23.16
C GLN A 74 15.76 17.70 -22.30
N ASN A 75 16.44 16.77 -22.97
CA ASN A 75 17.61 16.13 -22.39
C ASN A 75 18.84 16.87 -22.95
N ILE A 76 19.78 17.23 -22.06
CA ILE A 76 21.08 17.89 -22.29
C ILE A 76 21.05 19.42 -22.12
N GLY A 77 21.60 19.90 -20.99
CA GLY A 77 21.94 21.32 -20.81
C GLY A 77 21.92 21.85 -19.38
N HIS A 78 22.44 21.10 -18.39
CA HIS A 78 22.56 21.57 -17.01
C HIS A 78 23.85 22.39 -16.82
N PHE A 79 23.84 23.70 -17.11
CA PHE A 79 24.77 24.66 -16.49
C PHE A 79 24.38 26.12 -16.79
N LEU A 80 24.37 26.95 -15.74
CA LEU A 80 24.33 28.44 -15.73
C LEU A 80 22.97 29.13 -15.96
N LEU A 81 22.19 29.31 -14.89
CA LEU A 81 21.81 30.65 -14.38
C LEU A 81 21.13 30.51 -12.99
N SER A 82 21.94 30.29 -11.96
CA SER A 82 21.52 30.44 -10.57
C SER A 82 21.79 31.86 -10.12
N SER A 83 20.75 32.69 -10.01
CA SER A 83 20.60 33.65 -8.91
C SER A 83 19.25 34.37 -9.00
N VAL A 84 18.57 34.51 -7.86
CA VAL A 84 17.38 35.34 -7.58
C VAL A 84 15.98 34.74 -7.78
N LEU A 85 15.73 33.74 -8.63
CA LEU A 85 14.36 33.16 -8.77
C LEU A 85 14.09 31.89 -7.93
N ASN A 86 15.08 31.40 -7.17
CA ASN A 86 14.98 30.08 -6.54
C ASN A 86 14.24 30.07 -5.19
N ILE A 87 14.15 31.17 -4.44
CA ILE A 87 13.54 31.14 -3.09
C ILE A 87 12.01 31.06 -3.16
N SER A 88 11.36 31.82 -4.04
CA SER A 88 9.90 31.81 -4.16
C SER A 88 9.39 30.48 -4.73
N ILE A 89 10.15 29.87 -5.64
CA ILE A 89 9.85 28.53 -6.17
C ILE A 89 10.13 27.46 -5.11
N TRP A 90 11.20 27.58 -4.32
CA TRP A 90 11.44 26.66 -3.20
C TRP A 90 10.37 26.75 -2.12
N ILE A 91 9.87 27.96 -1.81
CA ILE A 91 8.77 28.17 -0.84
C ILE A 91 7.45 27.62 -1.40
N LEU A 92 7.19 27.78 -2.70
CA LEU A 92 6.00 27.21 -3.33
C LEU A 92 6.08 25.67 -3.42
N ILE A 93 7.29 25.13 -3.66
CA ILE A 93 7.57 23.69 -3.63
C ILE A 93 7.42 23.16 -2.20
N THR A 94 7.95 23.84 -1.17
CA THR A 94 7.78 23.40 0.22
C THR A 94 6.32 23.51 0.70
N GLU A 95 5.58 24.56 0.32
CA GLU A 95 4.14 24.64 0.63
C GLU A 95 3.30 23.60 -0.13
N THR A 96 3.69 23.21 -1.34
CA THR A 96 3.01 22.14 -2.08
C THR A 96 3.42 20.74 -1.63
N THR A 97 4.66 20.52 -1.16
CA THR A 97 5.06 19.25 -0.52
C THR A 97 4.39 19.07 0.83
N VAL A 98 4.22 20.13 1.63
CA VAL A 98 3.45 20.07 2.90
C VAL A 98 1.97 19.73 2.65
N LYS A 99 1.38 20.20 1.54
CA LYS A 99 0.02 19.82 1.13
C LYS A 99 -0.05 18.40 0.56
N PHE A 100 1.00 17.90 -0.08
CA PHE A 100 1.10 16.50 -0.48
C PHE A 100 1.29 15.56 0.72
N ASP A 101 2.01 15.97 1.76
CA ASP A 101 2.07 15.23 3.03
C ASP A 101 0.72 15.23 3.74
N THR A 102 -0.04 16.32 3.64
CA THR A 102 -1.43 16.38 4.12
C THR A 102 -2.36 15.49 3.27
N LEU A 103 -2.09 15.35 1.96
CA LEU A 103 -2.82 14.43 1.08
C LEU A 103 -2.45 12.96 1.36
N LEU A 104 -1.18 12.67 1.69
CA LEU A 104 -0.74 11.38 2.21
C LEU A 104 -1.33 11.13 3.60
N PHE A 105 -1.51 12.17 4.41
CA PHE A 105 -2.27 12.11 5.66
C PHE A 105 -3.74 11.86 5.37
N PHE A 106 -4.34 12.38 4.30
CA PHE A 106 -5.72 12.06 3.89
C PHE A 106 -5.87 10.67 3.27
N ILE A 107 -4.86 10.17 2.54
CA ILE A 107 -4.76 8.76 2.13
C ILE A 107 -4.51 7.88 3.37
N SER A 108 -3.83 8.39 4.40
CA SER A 108 -3.75 7.77 5.73
C SER A 108 -5.08 7.87 6.51
N GLN A 109 -5.88 8.92 6.30
CA GLN A 109 -7.26 9.04 6.81
C GLN A 109 -8.24 8.17 6.01
N SER A 110 -7.92 7.73 4.80
CA SER A 110 -8.60 6.56 4.19
C SER A 110 -8.35 5.27 5.00
N GLY A 111 -7.34 5.29 5.87
CA GLY A 111 -7.17 4.34 6.98
C GLY A 111 -8.32 4.34 7.99
N GLN A 112 -9.11 5.41 8.14
CA GLN A 112 -10.34 5.34 8.95
C GLN A 112 -11.41 4.45 8.32
N MET A 113 -11.37 4.26 6.99
CA MET A 113 -12.23 3.30 6.30
C MET A 113 -11.70 1.85 6.45
N ILE A 114 -10.40 1.68 6.72
CA ILE A 114 -9.77 0.38 7.05
C ILE A 114 -10.05 -0.02 8.51
N VAL A 115 -10.15 0.93 9.44
CA VAL A 115 -10.50 0.65 10.85
C VAL A 115 -11.87 -0.02 10.99
N HIS A 116 -12.76 0.15 10.01
CA HIS A 116 -14.08 -0.48 9.99
C HIS A 116 -14.12 -1.88 9.34
N ARG A 117 -13.12 -2.23 8.54
CA ARG A 117 -13.04 -3.53 7.82
C ARG A 117 -11.93 -4.47 8.30
N GLY A 118 -10.99 -3.98 9.10
CA GLY A 118 -9.90 -4.77 9.70
C GLY A 118 -8.54 -4.35 9.17
N CYS A 119 -7.54 -4.31 10.06
CA CYS A 119 -6.16 -3.96 9.76
C CYS A 119 -5.37 -5.21 9.37
N ARG A 120 -4.69 -5.12 8.24
CA ARG A 120 -3.91 -6.20 7.64
C ARG A 120 -2.43 -5.94 7.90
N CYS A 121 -1.74 -6.93 8.45
CA CYS A 121 -0.33 -6.83 8.78
C CYS A 121 0.50 -7.86 8.00
N ASN A 122 1.62 -7.41 7.45
CA ASN A 122 2.62 -8.25 6.78
C ASN A 122 4.02 -7.90 7.30
N GLY A 123 5.08 -8.52 6.78
CA GLY A 123 6.44 -8.27 7.27
C GLY A 123 6.93 -6.82 7.06
N CYS A 124 6.37 -6.07 6.10
CA CYS A 124 6.67 -4.64 5.96
C CYS A 124 6.07 -3.80 7.08
N SER A 125 4.98 -4.25 7.70
CA SER A 125 4.34 -3.62 8.86
C SER A 125 5.08 -3.86 10.18
N LEU A 126 6.23 -4.54 10.18
CA LEU A 126 6.92 -5.03 11.39
C LEU A 126 8.41 -4.63 11.43
N LYS A 127 8.80 -3.64 10.62
CA LYS A 127 10.21 -3.28 10.39
C LYS A 127 10.83 -2.54 11.56
N THR A 128 10.11 -1.58 12.14
CA THR A 128 10.64 -0.69 13.18
C THR A 128 9.90 -0.84 14.50
N ASN A 129 10.48 -0.33 15.60
CA ASN A 129 9.84 -0.38 16.91
C ASN A 129 8.53 0.42 16.95
N GLU A 130 8.47 1.52 16.20
CA GLU A 130 7.26 2.34 16.03
C GLU A 130 6.16 1.53 15.35
N ASN A 131 6.51 0.70 14.35
CA ASN A 131 5.53 -0.20 13.75
C ASN A 131 4.98 -1.23 14.75
N LEU A 132 5.84 -1.76 15.63
CA LEU A 132 5.42 -2.70 16.68
C LEU A 132 4.56 -2.03 17.76
N GLU A 133 4.76 -0.73 18.02
CA GLU A 133 3.90 0.06 18.90
C GLU A 133 2.51 0.27 18.28
N VAL A 134 2.45 0.62 17.00
CA VAL A 134 1.17 0.69 16.26
C VAL A 134 0.47 -0.67 16.28
N LEU A 135 1.21 -1.76 16.03
CA LEU A 135 0.67 -3.12 16.08
C LEU A 135 0.07 -3.44 17.46
N ARG A 136 0.71 -3.03 18.55
CA ARG A 136 0.21 -3.23 19.91
C ARG A 136 -1.14 -2.55 20.14
N GLY A 137 -1.34 -1.35 19.59
CA GLY A 137 -2.61 -0.61 19.69
C GLY A 137 -3.78 -1.18 18.89
N ILE A 138 -3.55 -2.06 17.91
CA ILE A 138 -4.63 -2.60 17.06
C ILE A 138 -5.41 -3.70 17.81
N PRO A 139 -6.75 -3.62 17.93
CA PRO A 139 -7.56 -4.69 18.49
C PRO A 139 -7.41 -6.01 17.71
N VAL A 140 -7.30 -7.14 18.42
CA VAL A 140 -7.05 -8.46 17.80
C VAL A 140 -8.22 -8.88 16.90
N GLU A 141 -9.45 -8.58 17.28
CA GLU A 141 -10.68 -8.86 16.54
C GLU A 141 -10.81 -8.07 15.22
N ARG A 142 -9.92 -7.10 15.00
CA ARG A 142 -9.80 -6.36 13.73
C ARG A 142 -8.52 -6.67 13.00
N LEU A 143 -7.68 -7.57 13.50
CA LEU A 143 -6.39 -7.88 12.90
C LEU A 143 -6.52 -9.02 11.88
N MET A 144 -5.83 -8.89 10.76
CA MET A 144 -5.62 -9.93 9.76
C MET A 144 -4.12 -9.97 9.43
N ILE A 145 -3.62 -11.12 8.99
CA ILE A 145 -2.20 -11.28 8.62
C ILE A 145 -2.06 -11.83 7.21
N GLU A 146 -0.99 -11.43 6.54
CA GLU A 146 -0.61 -11.91 5.22
C GLU A 146 0.92 -11.84 5.06
N THR A 147 1.46 -12.43 3.98
CA THR A 147 2.90 -12.33 3.68
C THR A 147 3.23 -11.24 2.67
N ASP A 148 2.31 -10.92 1.76
CA ASP A 148 2.58 -10.13 0.55
C ASP A 148 3.74 -10.71 -0.29
N SER A 149 3.82 -12.04 -0.35
CA SER A 149 4.84 -12.76 -1.10
C SER A 149 4.80 -12.37 -2.59
N PRO A 150 5.94 -12.15 -3.26
CA PRO A 150 7.31 -12.49 -2.83
C PRO A 150 8.03 -11.40 -2.02
N TYR A 151 7.35 -10.32 -1.67
CA TYR A 151 7.89 -9.16 -0.97
C TYR A 151 7.70 -9.26 0.55
N CYS A 152 8.04 -8.19 1.27
CA CYS A 152 7.81 -8.06 2.71
C CYS A 152 8.36 -9.20 3.59
N ASP A 153 9.54 -9.70 3.22
CA ASP A 153 10.27 -10.70 4.00
C ASP A 153 10.65 -10.16 5.40
N ILE A 154 10.58 -10.99 6.44
CA ILE A 154 11.05 -10.60 7.78
C ILE A 154 12.52 -10.96 7.90
N ILE A 155 13.40 -9.95 7.84
CA ILE A 155 14.86 -10.13 7.94
C ILE A 155 15.37 -9.78 9.34
N ASN A 156 16.58 -10.25 9.67
CA ASN A 156 17.23 -10.01 10.97
C ASN A 156 17.40 -8.53 11.36
N ALA A 157 17.38 -7.61 10.39
CA ALA A 157 17.44 -6.17 10.65
C ALA A 157 16.11 -5.58 11.13
N HIS A 158 14.99 -6.29 10.95
CA HIS A 158 13.67 -5.81 11.37
C HIS A 158 13.48 -5.98 12.88
N ALA A 159 12.83 -5.02 13.52
CA ALA A 159 12.49 -5.07 14.94
C ALA A 159 11.64 -6.31 15.29
N GLY A 160 10.73 -6.73 14.41
CA GLY A 160 9.92 -7.92 14.61
C GLY A 160 10.69 -9.24 14.61
N SER A 161 11.90 -9.29 14.01
CA SER A 161 12.66 -10.54 13.84
C SER A 161 13.00 -11.25 15.16
N GLN A 162 13.08 -10.51 16.28
CA GLN A 162 13.34 -11.05 17.61
C GLN A 162 12.29 -12.06 18.10
N TYR A 163 11.06 -12.00 17.56
CA TYR A 163 9.98 -12.90 17.93
C TYR A 163 9.85 -14.12 17.02
N VAL A 164 10.56 -14.15 15.90
CA VAL A 164 10.50 -15.24 14.92
C VAL A 164 11.18 -16.47 15.48
N LYS A 165 10.46 -17.60 15.46
CA LYS A 165 10.92 -18.91 15.96
C LYS A 165 10.95 -19.94 14.84
N SER A 166 10.00 -19.88 13.91
CA SER A 166 9.89 -20.86 12.83
C SER A 166 10.88 -20.55 11.71
N VAL A 167 11.62 -21.57 11.27
CA VAL A 167 12.64 -21.47 10.22
C VAL A 167 12.44 -22.60 9.22
N TRP A 168 12.55 -22.27 7.93
CA TRP A 168 12.51 -23.24 6.82
C TRP A 168 13.89 -23.38 6.19
N PRO A 169 14.25 -24.58 5.66
CA PRO A 169 15.45 -24.74 4.85
C PRO A 169 15.44 -23.76 3.68
N SER A 170 16.50 -22.96 3.54
CA SER A 170 16.56 -21.90 2.53
C SER A 170 17.85 -21.94 1.70
N LYS A 171 17.71 -22.00 0.38
CA LYS A 171 18.81 -22.10 -0.59
C LYS A 171 18.91 -20.84 -1.44
N LYS A 172 20.10 -20.60 -2.01
CA LYS A 172 20.26 -19.55 -3.02
C LYS A 172 19.49 -19.94 -4.29
N LYS A 173 19.06 -18.94 -5.07
CA LYS A 173 18.27 -19.14 -6.29
C LYS A 173 18.91 -20.12 -7.27
N GLU A 174 20.23 -20.14 -7.36
CA GLU A 174 21.00 -21.00 -8.29
C GLU A 174 21.02 -22.47 -7.85
N LYS A 175 20.68 -22.76 -6.58
CA LYS A 175 20.69 -24.11 -5.99
C LYS A 175 19.30 -24.49 -5.48
N TYR A 176 18.27 -24.16 -6.25
CA TYR A 176 16.89 -24.42 -5.89
C TYR A 176 16.62 -25.92 -5.71
N GLU A 177 16.00 -26.27 -4.59
CA GLU A 177 15.48 -27.60 -4.30
C GLU A 177 13.98 -27.48 -3.96
N PRO A 178 13.10 -28.40 -4.42
CA PRO A 178 11.66 -28.32 -4.20
C PRO A 178 11.23 -28.22 -2.73
N ASP A 179 11.98 -28.84 -1.82
CA ASP A 179 11.68 -28.89 -0.38
C ASP A 179 12.32 -27.74 0.41
N SER A 180 12.79 -26.70 -0.28
CA SER A 180 13.45 -25.53 0.32
C SER A 180 12.89 -24.21 -0.21
N THR A 181 12.91 -23.19 0.64
CA THR A 181 12.60 -21.82 0.24
C THR A 181 13.77 -21.19 -0.49
N VAL A 182 13.50 -20.14 -1.28
CA VAL A 182 14.55 -19.39 -1.96
C VAL A 182 14.93 -18.14 -1.14
N LYS A 183 16.22 -17.97 -0.84
CA LYS A 183 16.72 -16.79 -0.11
C LYS A 183 16.34 -15.50 -0.82
N GLY A 184 15.76 -14.57 -0.07
CA GLY A 184 15.32 -13.26 -0.58
C GLY A 184 14.01 -13.31 -1.37
N ARG A 185 13.27 -14.42 -1.28
CA ARG A 185 11.91 -14.56 -1.84
C ARG A 185 10.98 -14.99 -0.72
N ASN A 186 10.10 -14.09 -0.30
CA ASN A 186 9.07 -14.44 0.68
C ASN A 186 8.09 -15.45 0.07
N GLU A 187 7.52 -16.33 0.90
CA GLU A 187 6.60 -17.39 0.48
C GLU A 187 5.40 -17.48 1.43
N PRO A 188 4.23 -17.95 0.99
CA PRO A 188 3.03 -18.02 1.84
C PRO A 188 3.23 -18.83 3.13
N CYS A 189 4.12 -19.83 3.14
CA CYS A 189 4.44 -20.61 4.33
C CYS A 189 5.05 -19.75 5.47
N LEU A 190 5.67 -18.63 5.14
CA LEU A 190 6.27 -17.69 6.09
C LEU A 190 5.22 -16.83 6.82
N VAL A 191 3.93 -16.96 6.51
CA VAL A 191 2.84 -16.30 7.26
C VAL A 191 2.89 -16.63 8.76
N ARG A 192 3.40 -17.81 9.12
CA ARG A 192 3.62 -18.22 10.50
C ARG A 192 4.63 -17.33 11.22
N GLN A 193 5.63 -16.79 10.53
CA GLN A 193 6.55 -15.82 11.14
C GLN A 193 5.82 -14.50 11.46
N VAL A 194 4.95 -14.02 10.58
CA VAL A 194 4.10 -12.84 10.84
C VAL A 194 3.24 -13.06 12.08
N LEU A 195 2.61 -14.24 12.20
CA LEU A 195 1.84 -14.63 13.39
C LEU A 195 2.70 -14.60 14.67
N GLU A 196 3.91 -15.15 14.63
CA GLU A 196 4.84 -15.16 15.77
C GLU A 196 5.21 -13.74 16.22
N VAL A 197 5.47 -12.84 15.27
CA VAL A 197 5.75 -11.43 15.57
C VAL A 197 4.53 -10.72 16.17
N VAL A 198 3.34 -10.98 15.65
CA VAL A 198 2.09 -10.42 16.22
C VAL A 198 1.88 -10.91 17.65
N ALA A 199 2.00 -12.21 17.88
CA ALA A 199 1.85 -12.83 19.20
C ALA A 199 2.87 -12.25 20.19
N GLY A 200 4.14 -12.22 19.80
CA GLY A 200 5.23 -11.69 20.62
C GLY A 200 5.07 -10.21 20.94
N SER A 201 4.71 -9.39 19.94
CA SER A 201 4.50 -7.95 20.13
C SER A 201 3.32 -7.64 21.05
N LYS A 202 2.27 -8.45 21.02
CA LYS A 202 1.07 -8.30 21.86
C LYS A 202 1.16 -9.02 23.21
N GLY A 203 2.22 -9.80 23.46
CA GLY A 203 2.36 -10.59 24.68
C GLY A 203 1.37 -11.75 24.79
N ILE A 204 0.86 -12.26 23.66
CA ILE A 204 -0.10 -13.38 23.64
C ILE A 204 0.68 -14.70 23.58
N SER A 205 0.51 -15.54 24.59
CA SER A 205 1.15 -16.86 24.65
C SER A 205 0.41 -17.93 23.84
N ASP A 206 -0.91 -17.82 23.73
CA ASP A 206 -1.76 -18.73 22.95
C ASP A 206 -1.74 -18.37 21.45
N ILE A 207 -0.71 -18.88 20.76
CA ILE A 207 -0.53 -18.67 19.31
C ILE A 207 -1.65 -19.35 18.51
N GLU A 208 -2.14 -20.49 18.96
CA GLU A 208 -3.17 -21.25 18.26
C GLU A 208 -4.52 -20.52 18.34
N GLY A 209 -4.94 -20.08 19.52
CA GLY A 209 -6.14 -19.25 19.68
C GLY A 209 -6.04 -17.93 18.92
N LEU A 210 -4.87 -17.28 18.90
CA LEU A 210 -4.65 -16.10 18.07
C LEU A 210 -4.83 -16.41 16.59
N SER A 211 -4.22 -17.48 16.07
CA SER A 211 -4.36 -17.86 14.66
C SER A 211 -5.80 -18.13 14.27
N ARG A 212 -6.57 -18.81 15.12
CA ARG A 212 -8.00 -19.05 14.90
C ARG A 212 -8.79 -17.75 14.85
N THR A 213 -8.47 -16.81 15.73
CA THR A 213 -9.10 -15.48 15.75
C THR A 213 -8.79 -14.70 14.46
N LEU A 214 -7.52 -14.66 14.04
CA LEU A 214 -7.12 -13.97 12.80
C LEU A 214 -7.71 -14.62 11.55
N TYR A 215 -7.79 -15.95 11.53
CA TYR A 215 -8.46 -16.71 10.49
C TYR A 215 -9.95 -16.35 10.45
N HIS A 216 -10.63 -16.36 11.60
CA HIS A 216 -12.04 -15.99 11.70
C HIS A 216 -12.32 -14.56 11.25
N ASN A 217 -11.47 -13.60 11.62
CA ASN A 217 -11.56 -12.21 11.16
C ASN A 217 -11.46 -12.12 9.62
N THR A 218 -10.55 -12.91 9.04
CA THR A 218 -10.33 -12.97 7.59
C THR A 218 -11.53 -13.60 6.88
N CYS A 219 -12.03 -14.72 7.38
CA CYS A 219 -13.24 -15.37 6.85
C CYS A 219 -14.46 -14.47 6.95
N ARG A 220 -14.63 -13.75 8.07
CA ARG A 220 -15.75 -12.82 8.23
C ARG A 220 -15.78 -11.73 7.16
N LEU A 221 -14.60 -11.30 6.70
CA LEU A 221 -14.49 -10.25 5.69
C LEU A 221 -14.58 -10.79 4.26
N PHE A 222 -13.88 -11.88 3.96
CA PHE A 222 -13.71 -12.39 2.59
C PHE A 222 -14.61 -13.58 2.24
N PHE A 223 -15.03 -14.35 3.24
CA PHE A 223 -15.74 -15.61 3.11
C PHE A 223 -16.92 -15.73 4.11
N PRO A 224 -17.84 -14.75 4.14
CA PRO A 224 -18.89 -14.69 5.18
C PRO A 224 -19.83 -15.90 5.15
N GLN A 225 -20.02 -16.51 3.98
CA GLN A 225 -20.91 -17.67 3.80
C GLN A 225 -20.32 -18.97 4.40
N ASP A 226 -18.98 -19.07 4.48
CA ASP A 226 -18.29 -20.25 5.01
C ASP A 226 -18.26 -20.26 6.54
N LEU A 227 -18.47 -19.10 7.18
CA LEU A 227 -18.60 -19.01 8.62
C LEU A 227 -19.88 -19.66 9.13
N ASP A 228 -20.99 -19.46 8.43
CA ASP A 228 -22.26 -20.10 8.78
C ASP A 228 -22.15 -21.63 8.65
N ALA A 229 -21.47 -22.11 7.59
CA ALA A 229 -21.21 -23.54 7.40
C ALA A 229 -20.31 -24.14 8.49
N SER A 230 -19.23 -23.45 8.88
CA SER A 230 -18.30 -23.93 9.91
C SER A 230 -18.87 -23.83 11.33
N ALA A 231 -19.63 -22.78 11.64
CA ALA A 231 -20.36 -22.65 12.90
C ALA A 231 -21.44 -23.73 13.03
N ASN A 232 -22.18 -24.02 11.94
CA ASN A 232 -23.15 -25.11 11.91
C ASN A 232 -22.47 -26.48 12.12
N ALA A 233 -21.33 -26.73 11.49
CA ALA A 233 -20.56 -27.97 11.71
C ALA A 233 -20.03 -28.11 13.15
N GLN A 234 -19.69 -27.01 13.82
CA GLN A 234 -19.30 -27.01 15.24
C GLN A 234 -20.48 -27.27 16.18
N LEU A 235 -21.68 -26.76 15.86
CA LEU A 235 -22.92 -27.06 16.59
C LEU A 235 -23.34 -28.53 16.42
N GLU A 236 -23.22 -29.07 15.21
CA GLU A 236 -23.52 -30.47 14.91
C GLU A 236 -22.55 -31.43 15.62
N SER A 237 -21.26 -31.10 15.68
CA SER A 237 -20.27 -31.90 16.41
C SER A 237 -20.38 -31.79 17.93
N GLY A 238 -20.91 -30.68 18.46
CA GLY A 238 -21.19 -30.48 19.89
C GLY A 238 -22.42 -31.25 20.40
N THR A 239 -23.26 -31.80 19.53
CA THR A 239 -24.51 -32.50 19.91
C THR A 239 -24.31 -34.03 20.10
N THR A 240 -23.08 -34.54 20.01
CA THR A 240 -22.78 -35.99 20.07
C THR A 240 -22.14 -36.47 21.38
N VAL A 241 -22.41 -35.84 22.52
CA VAL A 241 -22.05 -36.40 23.84
C VAL A 241 -23.19 -36.26 24.86
N GLN A 242 -23.69 -37.43 25.26
CA GLN A 242 -24.57 -37.79 26.39
C GLN A 242 -26.07 -37.47 26.32
N ASP A 243 -26.81 -38.38 25.67
CA ASP A 243 -28.00 -39.02 26.25
C ASP A 243 -27.87 -40.54 26.02
N CYS A 244 -27.28 -41.24 26.99
CA CYS A 244 -27.43 -42.66 27.35
C CYS A 244 -26.60 -42.93 28.61
#